data_AF-A0A524DI97-F1
#
_entry.id   AF-A0A524DI97-F1
#
_cell.length_a   1.000
_cell.length_b   1.000
_cell.length_c   1.000
_cell.angle_alpha   90.00
_cell.angle_beta   90.00
_cell.angle_gamma   90.00
#
_symmetry.space_group_name_H-M   'P 1'
#
loop_
_entity.id
_entity.type
_entity.pdbx_description
1 polymer ?
#
loop_
_entity_poly.entity_id
_entity_poly.type
_entity_poly.pdbx_seq_one_letter_code
_entity_poly.pdbx_strand_id
1 'polypeptide(L)'
;MARYYLYILRILNAFLFIWIVFIFLTLFDFNAVLVTAENQFILVDVIETLFNLLSYALYGFLYLVVIILIALFALHFIWISSPQLFSIIALFFNKFLGMWFSFPGGNAPNVIEIPALMFDELMVLTEEIYLLVFSILFILSIIYVIKGLFNSDPENNMKAIKYLVLMIVVPLIIFGFIDMLRLLNAVEFFNSLDIINLNELEDPLSPLFNQLPINDIFGFFGSAVTLFAILSYIFLEFTFQINYVDQVTNPSLKRSKRLETQLSLLRKESISITANVEKVKEEAEKRKEELGLEKEKITKFMQQKEEKLSYIKEMIERKKLEMEEQKLVRAASKTRRLGRYVDKLFRQDPEAEDALTASSSAPRAKSLIISTVLNSIFRISVLVIFSFIIIHPQIFLQFLPPAMTESIAMYSPEIIILLLIPIILLFPIIAKTIGYVRQRSLIIQIKQEEKVQEIMASVGDYVKKEEAEDETVEEQTDVEVEETIT
;
A
#
# COMPACT_ATOMS: atom_id res chain seq x y z
N MET A 1 4.48 12.50 20.93
CA MET A 1 3.34 13.04 20.15
C MET A 1 3.18 12.38 18.78
N ALA A 2 4.20 12.32 17.90
CA ALA A 2 4.06 11.74 16.56
C ALA A 2 3.55 10.29 16.51
N ARG A 3 3.98 9.41 17.43
CA ARG A 3 3.46 8.03 17.54
C ARG A 3 1.97 8.00 17.89
N TYR A 4 1.54 8.76 18.90
CA TYR A 4 0.14 8.84 19.30
C TYR A 4 -0.75 9.37 18.17
N TYR A 5 -0.27 10.37 17.43
CA TYR A 5 -1.00 10.90 16.28
C TYR A 5 -1.21 9.85 15.18
N LEU A 6 -0.18 9.07 14.84
CA LEU A 6 -0.30 7.95 13.89
C LEU A 6 -1.29 6.89 14.37
N TYR A 7 -1.27 6.53 15.66
CA TYR A 7 -2.25 5.58 16.21
C TYR A 7 -3.68 6.11 16.13
N ILE A 8 -3.90 7.38 16.47
CA ILE A 8 -5.22 8.02 16.37
C ILE A 8 -5.73 8.00 14.93
N LEU A 9 -4.88 8.37 13.95
CA LEU A 9 -5.23 8.31 12.54
C LEU A 9 -5.60 6.88 12.09
N ARG A 10 -4.85 5.86 12.52
CA ARG A 10 -5.15 4.46 12.17
C ARG A 10 -6.48 3.99 12.77
N ILE A 11 -6.76 4.35 14.01
CA ILE A 11 -8.05 4.04 14.67
C ILE A 11 -9.20 4.73 13.94
N LEU A 12 -9.04 6.00 13.59
CA LEU A 12 -10.06 6.76 12.86
C LEU A 12 -10.29 6.16 11.46
N ASN A 13 -9.22 5.76 10.76
CA ASN A 13 -9.31 5.09 9.47
C ASN A 13 -10.02 3.73 9.56
N ALA A 14 -9.78 2.96 10.62
CA ALA A 14 -10.49 1.71 10.88
C ALA A 14 -11.99 1.95 11.15
N PHE A 15 -12.32 2.97 11.93
CA PHE A 15 -13.71 3.36 12.18
C PHE A 15 -14.43 3.83 10.91
N LEU A 16 -13.74 4.62 10.07
CA LEU A 16 -14.25 5.00 8.75
C LEU A 16 -14.55 3.78 7.89
N PHE A 17 -13.68 2.76 7.88
CA PHE A 17 -13.95 1.55 7.13
C PHE A 17 -15.13 0.74 7.67
N ILE A 18 -15.27 0.62 8.99
CA ILE A 18 -16.45 -0.01 9.60
C ILE A 18 -17.72 0.71 9.17
N TRP A 19 -17.68 2.04 9.10
CA TRP A 19 -18.81 2.83 8.63
C TRP A 19 -19.08 2.61 7.12
N ILE A 20 -18.03 2.54 6.29
CA ILE A 20 -18.16 2.16 4.87
C ILE A 20 -18.85 0.81 4.74
N VAL A 21 -18.43 -0.20 5.51
CA VAL A 21 -19.05 -1.54 5.50
C VAL A 21 -20.51 -1.46 5.94
N PHE A 22 -20.82 -0.69 6.98
CA PHE A 22 -22.21 -0.52 7.44
C PHE A 22 -23.11 0.06 6.34
N ILE A 23 -22.66 1.11 5.64
CA ILE A 23 -23.42 1.70 4.52
C ILE A 23 -23.44 0.74 3.32
N PHE A 24 -22.34 0.03 3.06
CA PHE A 24 -22.31 -0.96 1.99
C PHE A 24 -23.34 -2.07 2.22
N LEU A 25 -23.51 -2.54 3.45
CA LEU A 25 -24.52 -3.54 3.82
C LEU A 25 -25.96 -3.03 3.72
N THR A 26 -26.21 -1.71 3.59
CA THR A 26 -27.55 -1.19 3.27
C THR A 26 -27.78 -1.06 1.76
N LEU A 27 -26.71 -0.96 0.97
CA LEU A 27 -26.75 -0.93 -0.48
C LEU A 27 -26.82 -2.32 -1.12
N PHE A 28 -26.55 -3.36 -0.34
CA PHE A 28 -26.39 -4.72 -0.82
C PHE A 28 -27.26 -5.65 0.03
N ASP A 29 -28.13 -6.44 -0.60
CA ASP A 29 -28.87 -7.45 0.12
C ASP A 29 -27.95 -8.62 0.43
N PHE A 30 -27.32 -8.57 1.60
CA PHE A 30 -26.32 -9.57 1.98
C PHE A 30 -26.96 -10.94 2.27
N ASN A 31 -28.27 -11.01 2.51
CA ASN A 31 -28.96 -12.29 2.68
C ASN A 31 -29.04 -13.03 1.35
N ALA A 32 -29.39 -12.33 0.26
CA ALA A 32 -29.41 -12.85 -1.11
C ALA A 32 -28.04 -13.43 -1.55
N VAL A 33 -26.95 -12.97 -0.96
CA VAL A 33 -25.58 -13.37 -1.33
C VAL A 33 -24.93 -14.38 -0.38
N LEU A 34 -25.48 -14.56 0.82
CA LEU A 34 -25.01 -15.56 1.77
C LEU A 34 -25.82 -16.85 1.72
N VAL A 35 -27.08 -16.73 1.33
CA VAL A 35 -28.08 -17.76 1.54
C VAL A 35 -28.87 -17.98 0.26
N THR A 36 -29.05 -19.24 -0.15
CA THR A 36 -29.90 -19.60 -1.29
C THR A 36 -31.38 -19.51 -0.93
N ALA A 37 -32.27 -19.63 -1.93
CA ALA A 37 -33.73 -19.63 -1.74
C ALA A 37 -34.21 -20.66 -0.69
N GLU A 38 -33.44 -21.73 -0.47
CA GLU A 38 -33.73 -22.79 0.50
C GLU A 38 -33.17 -22.54 1.91
N ASN A 39 -32.64 -21.33 2.15
CA ASN A 39 -32.01 -20.94 3.41
C ASN A 39 -30.71 -21.70 3.74
N GLN A 40 -29.98 -22.19 2.72
CA GLN A 40 -28.68 -22.85 2.87
C GLN A 40 -27.53 -21.90 2.51
N PHE A 41 -26.34 -22.14 3.06
CA PHE A 41 -25.18 -21.28 2.77
C PHE A 41 -24.67 -21.57 1.36
N ILE A 42 -24.53 -20.53 0.52
CA ILE A 42 -24.08 -20.68 -0.88
C ILE A 42 -22.75 -21.44 -0.99
N LEU A 43 -21.84 -21.29 -0.02
CA LEU A 43 -20.56 -22.01 -0.04
C LEU A 43 -20.77 -23.52 0.13
N VAL A 44 -21.73 -23.93 0.94
CA VAL A 44 -22.10 -25.35 1.13
C VAL A 44 -22.77 -25.86 -0.14
N ASP A 45 -23.71 -25.10 -0.69
CA ASP A 45 -24.44 -25.48 -1.90
C ASP A 45 -23.51 -25.63 -3.10
N VAL A 46 -22.58 -24.69 -3.34
CA VAL A 46 -21.56 -24.84 -4.39
C VAL A 46 -20.73 -26.12 -4.22
N ILE A 47 -20.37 -26.47 -2.98
CA ILE A 47 -19.60 -27.70 -2.71
C ILE A 47 -20.46 -28.94 -2.98
N GLU A 48 -21.74 -28.91 -2.61
CA GLU A 48 -22.70 -29.98 -2.85
C GLU A 48 -22.95 -30.17 -4.34
N THR A 49 -23.26 -29.09 -5.08
CA THR A 49 -23.46 -29.06 -6.53
C THR A 49 -22.21 -29.56 -7.28
N LEU A 50 -21.01 -29.15 -6.86
CA LEU A 50 -19.75 -29.69 -7.41
C LEU A 50 -19.59 -31.20 -7.15
N PHE A 51 -19.98 -31.67 -5.96
CA PHE A 51 -19.91 -33.08 -5.60
C PHE A 51 -20.93 -33.93 -6.38
N ASN A 52 -22.13 -33.39 -6.58
CA ASN A 52 -23.17 -34.00 -7.41
C ASN A 52 -22.70 -34.11 -8.85
N LEU A 53 -22.18 -33.02 -9.42
CA LEU A 53 -21.66 -33.00 -10.79
C LEU A 53 -20.49 -33.99 -10.98
N LEU A 54 -19.58 -34.07 -10.01
CA LEU A 54 -18.50 -35.07 -10.01
C LEU A 54 -19.05 -36.50 -9.91
N SER A 55 -20.06 -36.72 -9.07
CA SER A 55 -20.71 -38.02 -8.88
C SER A 55 -21.41 -38.48 -10.16
N TYR A 56 -22.18 -37.60 -10.81
CA TYR A 56 -22.81 -37.87 -12.10
C TYR A 56 -21.78 -38.11 -13.20
N ALA A 57 -20.71 -37.31 -13.28
CA ALA A 57 -19.65 -37.48 -14.26
C ALA A 57 -18.91 -38.81 -14.08
N LEU A 58 -18.55 -39.17 -12.85
CA LEU A 58 -17.85 -40.42 -12.55
C LEU A 58 -18.75 -41.64 -12.79
N TYR A 59 -20.02 -41.58 -12.36
CA TYR A 59 -21.00 -42.63 -12.60
C TYR A 59 -21.26 -42.84 -14.09
N GLY A 60 -21.48 -41.75 -14.85
CA GLY A 60 -21.65 -41.78 -16.30
C GLY A 60 -20.41 -42.30 -17.04
N PHE A 61 -19.21 -41.89 -16.61
CA PHE A 61 -17.96 -42.39 -17.17
C PHE A 61 -17.80 -43.90 -16.94
N LEU A 62 -18.04 -44.38 -15.71
CA LEU A 62 -17.98 -45.81 -15.40
C LEU A 62 -19.00 -46.61 -16.24
N TYR A 63 -20.20 -46.08 -16.41
CA TYR A 63 -21.23 -46.71 -17.25
C TYR A 63 -20.78 -46.79 -18.71
N LEU A 64 -20.24 -45.69 -19.24
CA LEU A 64 -19.74 -45.60 -20.61
C LEU A 64 -18.58 -46.57 -20.85
N VAL A 65 -17.64 -46.69 -19.91
CA VAL A 65 -16.55 -47.67 -19.97
C VAL A 65 -17.11 -49.09 -20.07
N VAL A 66 -18.13 -49.42 -19.29
CA VAL A 66 -18.75 -50.75 -19.35
C VAL A 66 -19.45 -50.98 -20.70
N ILE A 67 -20.23 -50.01 -21.21
CA ILE A 67 -20.83 -50.08 -22.56
C ILE A 67 -19.76 -50.34 -23.63
N ILE A 68 -18.64 -49.61 -23.59
CA ILE A 68 -17.54 -49.79 -24.55
C ILE A 68 -16.94 -51.19 -24.45
N LEU A 69 -16.66 -51.68 -23.24
CA LEU A 69 -16.12 -53.02 -23.03
C LEU A 69 -17.04 -54.10 -23.59
N ILE A 70 -18.35 -53.93 -23.44
CA ILE A 70 -19.35 -54.86 -23.99
C ILE A 70 -19.42 -54.76 -25.50
N ALA A 71 -19.41 -53.56 -26.06
CA ALA A 71 -19.39 -53.38 -27.51
C ALA A 71 -18.16 -54.05 -28.13
N LEU A 72 -16.99 -53.91 -27.50
CA LEU A 72 -15.75 -54.59 -27.90
C LEU A 72 -15.88 -56.12 -27.76
N PHE A 73 -16.46 -56.60 -26.66
CA PHE A 73 -16.66 -58.03 -26.43
C PHE A 73 -17.67 -58.66 -27.40
N ALA A 74 -18.77 -57.96 -27.70
CA ALA A 74 -19.80 -58.38 -28.65
C ALA A 74 -19.28 -58.36 -30.10
N LEU A 75 -18.38 -57.41 -30.42
CA LEU A 75 -17.70 -57.39 -31.72
C LEU A 75 -16.76 -58.58 -31.88
N HIS A 76 -16.13 -59.03 -30.78
CA HIS A 76 -15.27 -60.21 -30.78
C HIS A 76 -16.07 -61.52 -30.77
N PHE A 77 -17.18 -61.57 -30.03
CA PHE A 77 -18.09 -62.71 -29.95
C PHE A 77 -19.41 -62.33 -30.63
N ILE A 78 -19.49 -62.56 -31.95
CA ILE A 78 -20.58 -62.27 -32.92
C ILE A 78 -22.00 -62.73 -32.46
N TRP A 79 -22.14 -63.37 -31.30
CA TRP A 79 -23.34 -64.06 -30.84
C TRP A 79 -23.91 -63.59 -29.49
N ILE A 80 -23.29 -62.62 -28.79
CA ILE A 80 -23.69 -62.19 -27.42
C ILE A 80 -24.22 -60.76 -27.39
N SER A 81 -24.95 -60.34 -28.43
CA SER A 81 -25.76 -59.11 -28.39
C SER A 81 -27.18 -59.42 -27.90
N SER A 82 -27.32 -60.06 -26.74
CA SER A 82 -28.66 -60.30 -26.16
C SER A 82 -29.11 -59.07 -25.35
N PRO A 83 -30.38 -58.62 -25.49
CA PRO A 83 -30.95 -57.54 -24.67
C PRO A 83 -30.84 -57.79 -23.16
N GLN A 84 -30.70 -59.06 -22.76
CA GLN A 84 -30.55 -59.48 -21.36
C GLN A 84 -29.25 -58.94 -20.76
N LEU A 85 -28.17 -58.84 -21.53
CA LEU A 85 -26.88 -58.35 -21.03
C LEU A 85 -26.99 -56.87 -20.60
N PHE A 86 -27.62 -56.03 -21.43
CA PHE A 86 -27.96 -54.64 -21.08
C PHE A 86 -28.82 -54.54 -19.81
N SER A 87 -29.80 -55.42 -19.64
CA SER A 87 -30.62 -55.44 -18.42
C SER A 87 -29.83 -55.80 -17.16
N ILE A 88 -28.88 -56.74 -17.26
CA ILE A 88 -28.00 -57.13 -16.13
C ILE A 88 -27.10 -55.96 -15.73
N ILE A 89 -26.58 -55.22 -16.70
CA ILE A 89 -25.71 -54.05 -16.45
C ILE A 89 -26.50 -52.92 -15.83
N ALA A 90 -27.66 -52.58 -16.39
CA ALA A 90 -28.53 -51.58 -15.80
C ALA A 90 -28.88 -51.95 -14.36
N LEU A 91 -29.14 -53.23 -14.07
CA LEU A 91 -29.43 -53.71 -12.73
C LEU A 91 -28.20 -53.66 -11.80
N PHE A 92 -27.00 -53.99 -12.29
CA PHE A 92 -25.75 -53.84 -11.56
C PHE A 92 -25.43 -52.37 -11.25
N PHE A 93 -25.57 -51.48 -12.23
CA PHE A 93 -25.33 -50.05 -12.05
C PHE A 93 -26.36 -49.39 -11.15
N ASN A 94 -27.64 -49.73 -11.29
CA ASN A 94 -28.69 -49.12 -10.46
C ASN A 94 -28.68 -49.66 -9.03
N LYS A 95 -28.42 -50.96 -8.83
CA LYS A 95 -28.49 -51.58 -7.51
C LYS A 95 -27.17 -51.70 -6.78
N PHE A 96 -26.04 -51.82 -7.48
CA PHE A 96 -24.75 -52.08 -6.84
C PHE A 96 -23.84 -50.85 -6.92
N LEU A 97 -23.55 -50.37 -8.12
CA LEU A 97 -22.69 -49.19 -8.29
C LEU A 97 -23.38 -47.93 -7.76
N GLY A 98 -24.69 -47.81 -7.96
CA GLY A 98 -25.50 -46.69 -7.48
C GLY A 98 -25.47 -46.50 -5.96
N MET A 99 -25.22 -47.55 -5.18
CA MET A 99 -25.06 -47.44 -3.71
C MET A 99 -23.76 -46.76 -3.29
N TRP A 100 -22.79 -46.63 -4.21
CA TRP A 100 -21.48 -46.02 -3.93
C TRP A 100 -21.50 -44.51 -4.17
N PHE A 101 -22.58 -43.98 -4.76
CA PHE A 101 -22.79 -42.58 -5.06
C PHE A 101 -24.00 -42.07 -4.29
N SER A 102 -23.96 -40.80 -3.90
CA SER A 102 -25.14 -40.10 -3.38
C SER A 102 -25.69 -39.27 -4.54
N PHE A 103 -26.99 -39.41 -4.80
CA PHE A 103 -27.70 -38.62 -5.80
C PHE A 103 -28.81 -37.84 -5.10
N PRO A 104 -29.06 -36.57 -5.45
CA PRO A 104 -30.13 -35.74 -4.89
C PRO A 104 -31.50 -36.42 -4.85
N GLY A 105 -31.87 -37.14 -5.92
CA GLY A 105 -33.14 -37.87 -6.02
C GLY A 105 -33.21 -39.19 -5.26
N GLY A 106 -32.16 -39.58 -4.53
CA GLY A 106 -32.05 -40.82 -3.75
C GLY A 106 -31.92 -42.12 -4.56
N ASN A 107 -32.23 -42.08 -5.87
CA ASN A 107 -32.13 -43.21 -6.79
C ASN A 107 -31.01 -42.99 -7.80
N ALA A 108 -30.37 -44.09 -8.25
CA ALA A 108 -29.39 -44.03 -9.32
C ALA A 108 -30.08 -43.69 -10.66
N PRO A 109 -29.60 -42.66 -11.38
CA PRO A 109 -30.20 -42.23 -12.64
C PRO A 109 -29.89 -43.21 -13.77
N ASN A 110 -30.76 -43.26 -14.76
CA ASN A 110 -30.46 -44.00 -15.99
C ASN A 110 -29.41 -43.25 -16.82
N VAL A 111 -28.64 -43.97 -17.64
CA VAL A 111 -27.59 -43.38 -18.50
C VAL A 111 -28.06 -42.22 -19.34
N ILE A 112 -29.29 -42.32 -19.84
CA ILE A 112 -29.90 -41.32 -20.73
C ILE A 112 -30.24 -40.04 -19.95
N GLU A 113 -30.50 -40.16 -18.64
CA GLU A 113 -30.83 -39.04 -17.76
C GLU A 113 -29.56 -38.31 -17.28
N ILE A 114 -28.40 -38.98 -17.23
CA ILE A 114 -27.15 -38.40 -16.71
C ILE A 114 -26.78 -37.08 -17.41
N PRO A 115 -26.78 -36.95 -18.75
CA PRO A 115 -26.43 -35.68 -19.40
C PRO A 115 -27.37 -34.54 -19.01
N ALA A 116 -28.67 -34.81 -18.85
CA ALA A 116 -29.65 -33.80 -18.45
C ALA A 116 -29.42 -33.38 -16.99
N LEU A 117 -29.27 -34.33 -16.08
CA LEU A 117 -28.98 -34.04 -14.66
C LEU A 117 -27.66 -33.29 -14.47
N MET A 118 -26.61 -33.67 -15.21
CA MET A 118 -25.34 -32.93 -15.20
C MET A 118 -25.51 -31.49 -15.70
N PHE A 119 -26.38 -31.28 -16.67
CA PHE A 119 -26.66 -29.95 -17.20
C PHE A 119 -27.44 -29.13 -16.18
N ASP A 120 -28.48 -29.70 -15.54
CA ASP A 120 -29.25 -29.03 -14.49
C ASP A 120 -28.35 -28.62 -13.30
N GLU A 121 -27.45 -29.50 -12.84
CA GLU A 121 -26.48 -29.16 -11.79
C GLU A 121 -25.47 -28.09 -12.25
N LEU A 122 -25.06 -28.11 -13.53
CA LEU A 122 -24.18 -27.08 -14.08
C LEU A 122 -24.87 -25.71 -14.06
N MET A 123 -26.17 -25.67 -14.35
CA MET A 123 -26.98 -24.45 -14.33
C MET A 123 -27.07 -23.87 -12.92
N VAL A 124 -27.44 -24.69 -11.94
CA VAL A 124 -27.44 -24.32 -10.52
C VAL A 124 -26.05 -23.81 -10.10
N LEU A 125 -24.99 -24.52 -10.48
CA LEU A 125 -23.62 -24.12 -10.20
C LEU A 125 -23.28 -22.74 -10.80
N THR A 126 -23.76 -22.39 -11.98
CA THR A 126 -23.47 -21.07 -12.58
C THR A 126 -24.10 -19.92 -11.80
N GLU A 127 -25.33 -20.10 -11.33
CA GLU A 127 -26.02 -19.12 -10.48
C GLU A 127 -25.34 -18.99 -9.12
N GLU A 128 -25.00 -20.11 -8.50
CA GLU A 128 -24.29 -20.13 -7.22
C GLU A 128 -22.87 -19.57 -7.31
N ILE A 129 -22.14 -19.83 -8.41
CA ILE A 129 -20.82 -19.25 -8.66
C ILE A 129 -20.92 -17.72 -8.76
N TYR A 130 -21.95 -17.21 -9.42
CA TYR A 130 -22.19 -15.77 -9.50
C TYR A 130 -22.30 -15.17 -8.09
N LEU A 131 -23.09 -15.76 -7.21
CA LEU A 131 -23.24 -15.32 -5.81
C LEU A 131 -21.97 -15.55 -4.97
N LEU A 132 -21.27 -16.66 -5.17
CA LEU A 132 -20.01 -17.00 -4.50
C LEU A 132 -18.92 -15.96 -4.77
N VAL A 133 -18.85 -15.44 -6.01
CA VAL A 133 -17.89 -14.39 -6.36
C VAL A 133 -18.05 -13.17 -5.45
N PHE A 134 -19.27 -12.75 -5.11
CA PHE A 134 -19.50 -11.63 -4.19
C PHE A 134 -19.04 -11.95 -2.77
N SER A 135 -19.34 -13.15 -2.27
CA SER A 135 -18.87 -13.62 -0.97
C SER A 135 -17.33 -13.59 -0.89
N ILE A 136 -16.64 -14.07 -1.93
CA ILE A 136 -15.18 -14.03 -2.02
C ILE A 136 -14.67 -12.59 -2.05
N LEU A 137 -15.27 -11.70 -2.85
CA LEU A 137 -14.87 -10.29 -2.95
C LEU A 137 -15.02 -9.56 -1.61
N PHE A 138 -16.10 -9.83 -0.88
CA PHE A 138 -16.32 -9.25 0.45
C PHE A 138 -15.28 -9.71 1.47
N ILE A 139 -15.00 -11.01 1.51
CA ILE A 139 -13.96 -11.59 2.38
C ILE A 139 -12.58 -11.00 2.03
N LEU A 140 -12.25 -10.91 0.74
CA LEU A 140 -11.00 -10.28 0.29
C LEU A 140 -10.93 -8.82 0.73
N SER A 141 -12.01 -8.05 0.61
CA SER A 141 -12.06 -6.66 1.07
C SER A 141 -11.66 -6.53 2.55
N ILE A 142 -12.25 -7.36 3.42
CA ILE A 142 -11.95 -7.37 4.85
C ILE A 142 -10.48 -7.73 5.09
N ILE A 143 -9.97 -8.79 4.46
CA ILE A 143 -8.56 -9.22 4.59
C ILE A 143 -7.60 -8.10 4.21
N TYR A 144 -7.87 -7.40 3.10
CA TYR A 144 -6.99 -6.35 2.62
C TYR A 144 -7.03 -5.09 3.49
N VAL A 145 -8.17 -4.74 4.10
CA VAL A 145 -8.19 -3.67 5.10
C VAL A 145 -7.41 -4.04 6.35
N ILE A 146 -7.59 -5.25 6.86
CA ILE A 146 -6.83 -5.72 8.03
C ILE A 146 -5.32 -5.60 7.72
N LYS A 147 -4.88 -6.08 6.56
CA LYS A 147 -3.49 -5.92 6.09
C LYS A 147 -3.07 -4.45 5.98
N GLY A 148 -3.91 -3.59 5.41
CA GLY A 148 -3.62 -2.16 5.25
C GLY A 148 -3.50 -1.41 6.57
N LEU A 149 -4.33 -1.74 7.57
CA LEU A 149 -4.27 -1.17 8.91
C LEU A 149 -2.97 -1.52 9.65
N PHE A 150 -2.44 -2.74 9.46
CA PHE A 150 -1.19 -3.16 10.07
C PHE A 150 0.05 -2.64 9.33
N ASN A 151 0.05 -2.69 8.00
CA ASN A 151 1.25 -2.42 7.19
C ASN A 151 1.42 -0.95 6.77
N SER A 152 0.46 -0.04 7.07
CA SER A 152 0.45 1.36 6.58
C SER A 152 0.45 1.50 5.04
N ASP A 153 0.30 0.41 4.30
CA ASP A 153 0.47 0.40 2.86
C ASP A 153 -0.85 0.76 2.15
N PRO A 154 -0.90 1.89 1.40
CA PRO A 154 -2.11 2.35 0.74
C PRO A 154 -2.62 1.38 -0.32
N GLU A 155 -1.75 0.54 -0.91
CA GLU A 155 -2.14 -0.39 -1.96
C GLU A 155 -3.17 -1.41 -1.46
N ASN A 156 -3.03 -1.86 -0.20
CA ASN A 156 -3.97 -2.81 0.40
C ASN A 156 -5.34 -2.18 0.66
N ASN A 157 -5.37 -0.94 1.18
CA ASN A 157 -6.62 -0.21 1.39
C ASN A 157 -7.30 0.14 0.05
N MET A 158 -6.54 0.44 -1.00
CA MET A 158 -7.07 0.60 -2.36
C MET A 158 -7.69 -0.69 -2.88
N LYS A 159 -7.01 -1.84 -2.69
CA LYS A 159 -7.56 -3.15 -3.07
C LYS A 159 -8.86 -3.45 -2.35
N ALA A 160 -8.97 -3.12 -1.06
CA ALA A 160 -10.21 -3.32 -0.32
C ALA A 160 -11.39 -2.52 -0.90
N ILE A 161 -11.22 -1.22 -1.10
CA ILE A 161 -12.25 -0.38 -1.74
C ILE A 161 -12.55 -0.88 -3.16
N LYS A 162 -11.52 -1.29 -3.92
CA LYS A 162 -11.71 -1.87 -5.25
C LYS A 162 -12.64 -3.09 -5.22
N TYR A 163 -12.50 -3.99 -4.25
CA TYR A 163 -13.39 -5.15 -4.16
C TYR A 163 -14.82 -4.77 -3.80
N LEU A 164 -15.03 -3.82 -2.87
CA LEU A 164 -16.37 -3.31 -2.58
C LEU A 164 -17.02 -2.64 -3.80
N VAL A 165 -16.25 -1.83 -4.54
CA VAL A 165 -16.73 -1.20 -5.77
C VAL A 165 -17.01 -2.25 -6.85
N LEU A 166 -16.18 -3.29 -6.97
CA LEU A 166 -16.40 -4.37 -7.93
C LEU A 166 -17.70 -5.13 -7.66
N MET A 167 -18.06 -5.32 -6.38
CA MET A 167 -19.35 -5.89 -5.99
C MET A 167 -20.55 -5.04 -6.43
N ILE A 168 -20.36 -3.74 -6.67
CA ILE A 168 -21.41 -2.87 -7.23
C ILE A 168 -21.38 -2.88 -8.77
N VAL A 169 -20.18 -2.83 -9.34
CA VAL A 169 -20.00 -2.74 -10.80
C VAL A 169 -20.42 -4.01 -11.52
N VAL A 170 -20.14 -5.20 -10.96
CA VAL A 170 -20.45 -6.48 -11.60
C VAL A 170 -21.96 -6.68 -11.82
N PRO A 171 -22.84 -6.51 -10.81
CA PRO A 171 -24.29 -6.57 -11.01
C PRO A 171 -24.76 -5.53 -12.03
N LEU A 172 -24.28 -4.28 -11.94
CA LEU A 172 -24.66 -3.24 -12.89
C LEU A 172 -24.34 -3.59 -14.35
N ILE A 173 -23.19 -4.24 -14.60
CA ILE A 173 -22.82 -4.71 -15.93
C ILE A 173 -23.76 -5.84 -16.38
N ILE A 174 -24.03 -6.80 -15.50
CA ILE A 174 -24.84 -7.98 -15.82
C ILE A 174 -26.30 -7.59 -16.05
N PHE A 175 -26.92 -6.86 -15.12
CA PHE A 175 -28.31 -6.42 -15.27
C PHE A 175 -28.46 -5.37 -16.38
N GLY A 176 -27.48 -4.49 -16.57
CA GLY A 176 -27.47 -3.60 -17.74
C GLY A 176 -27.40 -4.36 -19.06
N PHE A 177 -26.66 -5.47 -19.11
CA PHE A 177 -26.64 -6.37 -20.28
C PHE A 177 -27.97 -7.11 -20.46
N ILE A 178 -28.60 -7.58 -19.38
CA ILE A 178 -29.93 -8.21 -19.42
C ILE A 178 -30.98 -7.23 -19.96
N ASP A 179 -30.98 -5.97 -19.50
CA ASP A 179 -31.88 -4.94 -19.99
C ASP A 179 -31.68 -4.66 -21.49
N MET A 180 -30.43 -4.61 -21.95
CA MET A 180 -30.11 -4.48 -23.38
C MET A 180 -30.65 -5.68 -24.18
N LEU A 181 -30.46 -6.91 -23.69
CA LEU A 181 -31.03 -8.10 -24.33
C LEU A 181 -32.56 -8.06 -24.37
N ARG A 182 -33.19 -7.53 -23.31
CA ARG A 182 -34.64 -7.39 -23.22
C ARG A 182 -35.15 -6.41 -24.27
N LEU A 183 -34.44 -5.31 -24.49
CA LEU A 183 -34.75 -4.34 -25.54
C LEU A 183 -34.64 -4.94 -26.96
N LEU A 184 -33.73 -5.89 -27.16
CA LEU A 184 -33.58 -6.63 -28.43
C LEU A 184 -34.50 -7.85 -28.55
N ASN A 185 -35.39 -8.08 -27.57
CA ASN A 185 -36.22 -9.29 -27.44
C ASN A 185 -35.41 -10.60 -27.52
N ALA A 186 -34.13 -10.56 -27.12
CA ALA A 186 -33.20 -11.67 -27.18
C ALA A 186 -33.16 -12.47 -25.86
N VAL A 187 -33.75 -11.96 -24.78
CA VAL A 187 -33.81 -12.68 -23.49
C VAL A 187 -34.53 -14.02 -23.64
N GLU A 188 -35.65 -14.06 -24.37
CA GLU A 188 -36.39 -15.31 -24.63
C GLU A 188 -35.52 -16.35 -25.36
N PHE A 189 -34.63 -15.91 -26.25
CA PHE A 189 -33.69 -16.81 -26.93
C PHE A 189 -32.71 -17.44 -25.95
N PHE A 190 -32.10 -16.66 -25.05
CA PHE A 190 -31.17 -17.19 -24.04
C PHE A 190 -31.89 -18.11 -23.03
N ASN A 191 -33.09 -17.74 -22.60
CA ASN A 191 -33.90 -18.59 -21.73
C ASN A 191 -34.34 -19.87 -22.43
N SER A 192 -34.67 -19.83 -23.73
CA SER A 192 -35.07 -21.02 -24.50
C SER A 192 -33.95 -22.02 -24.76
N LEU A 193 -32.70 -21.58 -24.64
CA LEU A 193 -31.53 -22.44 -24.73
C LEU A 193 -31.22 -23.14 -23.39
N ASP A 194 -31.96 -22.83 -22.32
CA ASP A 194 -31.72 -23.27 -20.95
C ASP A 194 -30.26 -23.08 -20.53
N ILE A 195 -29.55 -22.03 -21.02
CA ILE A 195 -28.11 -21.81 -20.69
C ILE A 195 -27.92 -20.97 -19.43
N ILE A 196 -28.78 -19.97 -19.20
CA ILE A 196 -28.89 -19.20 -17.94
C ILE A 196 -30.32 -18.66 -17.88
N ASN A 197 -31.03 -18.82 -16.76
CA ASN A 197 -32.33 -18.18 -16.59
C ASN A 197 -32.15 -16.70 -16.20
N LEU A 198 -32.00 -15.85 -17.21
CA LEU A 198 -31.73 -14.42 -17.01
C LEU A 198 -32.86 -13.66 -16.29
N ASN A 199 -34.06 -14.25 -16.20
CA ASN A 199 -35.19 -13.64 -15.51
C ASN A 199 -35.21 -13.94 -14.01
N GLU A 200 -34.56 -15.02 -13.58
CA GLU A 200 -34.56 -15.48 -12.18
C GLU A 200 -33.25 -15.16 -11.47
N LEU A 201 -32.27 -14.58 -12.18
CA LEU A 201 -31.01 -14.15 -11.57
C LEU A 201 -31.27 -13.12 -10.47
N GLU A 202 -30.83 -13.45 -9.26
CA GLU A 202 -30.99 -12.59 -8.09
C GLU A 202 -30.12 -11.33 -8.20
N ASP A 203 -30.73 -10.15 -8.04
CA ASP A 203 -30.01 -8.88 -7.99
C ASP A 203 -29.56 -8.61 -6.56
N PRO A 204 -28.25 -8.67 -6.26
CA PRO A 204 -27.78 -8.46 -4.92
C PRO A 204 -27.75 -6.97 -4.53
N LEU A 205 -28.02 -6.05 -5.46
CA LEU A 205 -28.14 -4.62 -5.16
C LEU A 205 -29.52 -4.31 -4.56
N SER A 206 -29.52 -3.51 -3.49
CA SER A 206 -30.77 -3.10 -2.89
C SER A 206 -31.51 -2.07 -3.77
N PRO A 207 -32.85 -2.02 -3.72
CA PRO A 207 -33.64 -1.03 -4.46
C PRO A 207 -33.26 0.43 -4.13
N LEU A 208 -32.64 0.66 -2.97
CA LEU A 208 -32.11 1.96 -2.55
C LEU A 208 -31.03 2.49 -3.49
N PHE A 209 -30.34 1.61 -4.22
CA PHE A 209 -29.36 2.00 -5.22
C PHE A 209 -30.00 2.79 -6.36
N ASN A 210 -31.21 2.42 -6.76
CA ASN A 210 -31.92 3.01 -7.91
C ASN A 210 -32.74 4.26 -7.53
N GLN A 211 -32.93 4.53 -6.24
CA GLN A 211 -33.75 5.64 -5.74
C GLN A 211 -32.89 6.84 -5.32
N LEU A 212 -32.17 7.44 -6.27
CA LEU A 212 -31.41 8.65 -6.00
C LEU A 212 -32.33 9.88 -5.92
N PRO A 213 -32.35 10.63 -4.80
CA PRO A 213 -33.12 11.86 -4.70
C PRO A 213 -32.43 12.99 -5.49
N ILE A 214 -32.72 13.06 -6.79
CA ILE A 214 -32.14 14.03 -7.74
C ILE A 214 -32.67 15.46 -7.52
N ASN A 215 -33.76 15.64 -6.76
CA ASN A 215 -34.40 16.94 -6.59
C ASN A 215 -34.10 17.61 -5.23
N ASP A 216 -33.43 16.92 -4.32
CA ASP A 216 -33.09 17.43 -2.99
C ASP A 216 -31.60 17.25 -2.71
N ILE A 217 -30.89 18.36 -2.58
CA ILE A 217 -29.44 18.40 -2.31
C ILE A 217 -29.11 17.71 -0.98
N PHE A 218 -29.93 17.92 0.06
CA PHE A 218 -29.68 17.31 1.37
C PHE A 218 -30.02 15.81 1.35
N GLY A 219 -31.12 15.44 0.69
CA GLY A 219 -31.45 14.05 0.40
C GLY A 219 -30.36 13.33 -0.39
N PHE A 220 -29.72 14.02 -1.35
CA PHE A 220 -28.62 13.48 -2.14
C PHE A 220 -27.42 13.12 -1.27
N PHE A 221 -26.97 14.02 -0.39
CA PHE A 221 -25.91 13.71 0.57
C PHE A 221 -26.30 12.66 1.59
N GLY A 222 -27.60 12.50 1.88
CA GLY A 222 -28.11 11.44 2.75
C GLY A 222 -28.25 10.08 2.06
N SER A 223 -28.16 10.02 0.72
CA SER A 223 -28.30 8.76 -0.02
C SER A 223 -27.14 7.81 0.29
N ALA A 224 -27.46 6.53 0.48
CA ALA A 224 -26.47 5.53 0.85
C ALA A 224 -25.35 5.40 -0.22
N VAL A 225 -25.69 5.52 -1.50
CA VAL A 225 -24.71 5.47 -2.62
C VAL A 225 -23.72 6.63 -2.54
N THR A 226 -24.22 7.84 -2.32
CA THR A 226 -23.38 9.04 -2.24
C THR A 226 -22.52 9.02 -0.98
N LEU A 227 -23.09 8.63 0.17
CA LEU A 227 -22.33 8.47 1.40
C LEU A 227 -21.23 7.42 1.26
N PHE A 228 -21.53 6.28 0.63
CA PHE A 228 -20.54 5.24 0.35
C PHE A 228 -19.38 5.78 -0.49
N ALA A 229 -19.67 6.54 -1.56
CA ALA A 229 -18.66 7.13 -2.42
C ALA A 229 -17.79 8.17 -1.67
N ILE A 230 -18.42 9.08 -0.92
CA ILE A 230 -17.73 10.13 -0.15
C ILE A 230 -16.87 9.48 0.95
N LEU A 231 -17.40 8.54 1.72
CA LEU A 231 -16.66 7.87 2.77
C LEU A 231 -15.50 7.04 2.22
N SER A 232 -15.70 6.33 1.10
CA SER A 232 -14.63 5.59 0.42
C SER A 232 -13.49 6.52 -0.01
N TYR A 233 -13.83 7.70 -0.56
CA TYR A 233 -12.84 8.71 -0.90
C TYR A 233 -12.09 9.23 0.34
N ILE A 234 -12.82 9.58 1.40
CA ILE A 234 -12.22 10.06 2.66
C ILE A 234 -11.29 9.00 3.25
N PHE A 235 -11.71 7.73 3.28
CA PHE A 235 -10.89 6.62 3.76
C PHE A 235 -9.57 6.47 2.98
N LEU A 236 -9.62 6.59 1.65
CA LEU A 236 -8.40 6.56 0.82
C LEU A 236 -7.52 7.78 1.08
N GLU A 237 -8.09 8.97 1.20
CA GLU A 237 -7.35 10.19 1.52
C GLU A 237 -6.64 10.07 2.89
N PHE A 238 -7.34 9.58 3.92
CA PHE A 238 -6.73 9.28 5.23
C PHE A 238 -5.62 8.25 5.13
N THR A 239 -5.82 7.20 4.34
CA THR A 239 -4.81 6.18 4.07
C THR A 239 -3.55 6.78 3.45
N PHE A 240 -3.67 7.60 2.41
CA PHE A 240 -2.53 8.26 1.79
C PHE A 240 -1.81 9.21 2.76
N GLN A 241 -2.56 9.92 3.59
CA GLN A 241 -2.00 10.79 4.62
C GLN A 241 -1.23 9.99 5.68
N ILE A 242 -1.77 8.86 6.16
CA ILE A 242 -1.08 7.95 7.08
C ILE A 242 0.23 7.49 6.46
N ASN A 243 0.21 7.03 5.20
CA ASN A 243 1.40 6.59 4.50
C ASN A 243 2.45 7.72 4.36
N TYR A 244 2.03 8.93 3.99
CA TYR A 244 2.93 10.09 3.90
C TYR A 244 3.57 10.44 5.25
N VAL A 245 2.78 10.40 6.34
CA VAL A 245 3.30 10.65 7.68
C VAL A 245 4.31 9.57 8.07
N ASP A 246 4.06 8.31 7.75
CA ASP A 246 4.91 7.19 8.13
C ASP A 246 6.22 7.13 7.32
N GLN A 247 6.15 7.33 6.00
CA GLN A 247 7.30 7.22 5.10
C GLN A 247 8.14 8.51 5.01
N VAL A 248 7.53 9.70 5.07
CA VAL A 248 8.25 10.96 4.81
C VAL A 248 8.44 11.76 6.10
N THR A 249 7.35 11.94 6.85
CA THR A 249 7.37 12.86 8.00
C THR A 249 8.08 12.26 9.21
N ASN A 250 7.79 11.01 9.55
CA ASN A 250 8.31 10.34 10.74
C ASN A 250 9.84 10.14 10.68
N PRO A 251 10.47 9.73 9.57
CA PRO A 251 11.93 9.66 9.46
C PRO A 251 12.58 11.03 9.57
N SER A 252 11.98 12.05 8.96
CA SER A 252 12.48 13.44 9.03
C SER A 252 12.45 13.99 10.46
N LEU A 253 11.36 13.76 11.19
CA LEU A 253 11.25 14.14 12.61
C LEU A 253 12.25 13.37 13.49
N LYS A 254 12.44 12.06 13.25
CA LYS A 254 13.44 11.26 13.98
C LYS A 254 14.86 11.78 13.71
N ARG A 255 15.18 12.12 12.46
CA ARG A 255 16.47 12.68 12.06
C ARG A 255 16.71 14.03 12.74
N SER A 256 15.74 14.93 12.70
CA SER A 256 15.84 16.25 13.34
C SER A 256 16.07 16.11 14.85
N LYS A 257 15.24 15.30 15.54
CA LYS A 257 15.41 15.04 16.98
C LYS A 257 16.77 14.42 17.33
N ARG A 258 17.29 13.53 16.47
CA ARG A 258 18.63 12.94 16.64
C ARG A 258 19.71 14.02 16.53
N LEU A 259 19.65 14.88 15.52
CA LEU A 259 20.61 15.97 15.32
C LEU A 259 20.56 16.98 16.46
N GLU A 260 19.36 17.37 16.90
CA GLU A 260 19.14 18.22 18.07
C GLU A 260 19.76 17.60 19.34
N THR A 261 19.53 16.31 19.57
CA THR A 261 20.12 15.60 20.72
C THR A 261 21.64 15.58 20.62
N GLN A 262 22.21 15.24 19.45
CA GLN A 262 23.66 15.22 19.22
C GLN A 262 24.29 16.61 19.42
N LEU A 263 23.64 17.66 18.94
CA LEU A 263 24.12 19.02 19.07
C LEU A 263 24.05 19.50 20.53
N SER A 264 22.98 19.15 21.26
CA SER A 264 22.85 19.44 22.69
C SER A 264 23.90 18.70 23.53
N LEU A 265 24.22 17.44 23.20
CA LEU A 265 25.28 16.66 23.85
C LEU A 265 26.65 17.27 23.57
N LEU A 266 26.92 17.63 22.31
CA LEU A 266 28.15 18.28 21.91
C LEU A 266 28.36 19.61 22.65
N ARG A 267 27.31 20.43 22.82
CA ARG A 267 27.40 21.66 23.62
C ARG A 267 27.71 21.34 25.08
N LYS A 268 26.97 20.42 25.71
CA LYS A 268 27.22 20.00 27.11
C LYS A 268 28.63 19.46 27.32
N GLU A 269 29.12 18.61 26.43
CA GLU A 269 30.48 18.05 26.48
C GLU A 269 31.54 19.11 26.18
N SER A 270 31.32 20.01 25.23
CA SER A 270 32.28 21.08 24.95
C SER A 270 32.43 22.02 26.15
N ILE A 271 31.35 22.30 26.87
CA ILE A 271 31.36 23.11 28.10
C ILE A 271 32.05 22.33 29.23
N SER A 272 31.73 21.05 29.43
CA SER A 272 32.36 20.24 30.49
C SER A 272 33.86 20.03 30.25
N ILE A 273 34.27 19.82 29.00
CA ILE A 273 35.68 19.76 28.61
C ILE A 273 36.35 21.12 28.82
N THR A 274 35.71 22.22 28.42
CA THR A 274 36.26 23.57 28.61
C THR A 274 36.42 23.93 30.10
N ALA A 275 35.49 23.49 30.95
CA ALA A 275 35.54 23.71 32.40
C ALA A 275 36.55 22.81 33.12
N ASN A 276 36.82 21.61 32.58
CA ASN A 276 37.73 20.64 33.18
C ASN A 276 39.05 20.47 32.41
N VAL A 277 39.43 21.38 31.50
CA VAL A 277 40.68 21.25 30.72
C VAL A 277 41.88 21.10 31.65
N GLU A 278 41.93 21.90 32.72
CA GLU A 278 43.00 21.84 33.70
C GLU A 278 42.98 20.52 34.47
N LYS A 279 41.80 20.03 34.90
CA LYS A 279 41.68 18.72 35.59
C LYS A 279 41.98 17.52 34.69
N VAL A 280 41.61 17.55 33.42
CA VAL A 280 41.89 16.47 32.46
C VAL A 280 43.37 16.47 32.08
N LYS A 281 43.99 17.66 31.98
CA LYS A 281 45.42 17.79 31.73
C LYS A 281 46.24 17.42 32.97
N GLU A 282 45.77 17.78 34.17
CA GLU A 282 46.34 17.37 35.46
C GLU A 282 46.12 15.89 35.77
N GLU A 283 44.98 15.28 35.45
CA GLU A 283 44.78 13.82 35.59
C GLU A 283 45.66 13.04 34.60
N ALA A 284 45.84 13.56 33.38
CA ALA A 284 46.75 12.99 32.41
C ALA A 284 48.22 13.13 32.85
N GLU A 285 48.61 14.27 33.42
CA GLU A 285 49.95 14.46 34.01
C GLU A 285 50.14 13.66 35.30
N LYS A 286 49.13 13.55 36.17
CA LYS A 286 49.19 12.74 37.39
C LYS A 286 49.21 11.24 37.12
N ARG A 287 48.46 10.73 36.13
CA ARG A 287 48.61 9.32 35.72
C ARG A 287 49.96 9.04 35.10
N LYS A 288 50.55 10.01 34.41
CA LYS A 288 51.92 9.94 33.90
C LYS A 288 52.93 9.85 35.07
N GLU A 289 52.70 10.59 36.15
CA GLU A 289 53.51 10.54 37.37
C GLU A 289 53.28 9.27 38.21
N GLU A 290 52.03 8.80 38.37
CA GLU A 290 51.67 7.58 39.11
C GLU A 290 52.18 6.29 38.43
N LEU A 291 52.39 6.32 37.10
CA LEU A 291 53.05 5.27 36.33
C LEU A 291 54.59 5.33 36.39
N GLY A 292 55.17 6.20 37.22
CA GLY A 292 56.62 6.26 37.46
C GLY A 292 57.42 6.77 36.26
N LEU A 293 56.89 7.74 35.50
CA LEU A 293 57.61 8.35 34.38
C LEU A 293 58.57 9.47 34.83
N GLU A 294 59.51 9.13 35.70
CA GLU A 294 60.74 9.91 35.79
C GLU A 294 61.69 9.49 34.66
N LYS A 295 62.27 10.47 33.96
CA LYS A 295 63.26 10.31 32.88
C LYS A 295 64.60 9.73 33.34
N GLU A 296 64.62 8.87 34.36
CA GLU A 296 65.85 8.33 34.92
C GLU A 296 66.08 6.86 34.57
N LYS A 297 67.24 6.64 33.93
CA LYS A 297 68.02 5.39 33.88
C LYS A 297 67.64 4.35 32.83
N ILE A 298 67.59 4.79 31.57
CA ILE A 298 67.84 3.92 30.39
C ILE A 298 69.27 3.30 30.42
N THR A 299 70.19 3.83 31.24
CA THR A 299 71.62 3.45 31.25
C THR A 299 72.02 2.32 32.22
N LYS A 300 71.17 1.85 33.13
CA LYS A 300 71.58 0.84 34.14
C LYS A 300 71.03 -0.59 33.95
N PHE A 301 70.22 -0.86 32.93
CA PHE A 301 69.56 -2.16 32.75
C PHE A 301 69.96 -2.95 31.48
N MET A 302 71.08 -2.61 30.85
CA MET A 302 71.64 -3.39 29.72
C MET A 302 72.34 -4.70 30.14
N GLN A 303 72.38 -5.05 31.44
CA GLN A 303 73.23 -6.13 31.96
C GLN A 303 72.53 -7.43 32.37
N GLN A 304 71.20 -7.58 32.26
CA GLN A 304 70.53 -8.87 32.55
C GLN A 304 69.64 -9.32 31.39
N LYS A 305 69.84 -10.55 30.93
CA LYS A 305 69.35 -11.07 29.64
C LYS A 305 67.97 -11.73 29.68
N GLU A 306 67.35 -11.91 30.84
CA GLU A 306 66.11 -12.70 30.99
C GLU A 306 64.81 -11.87 31.09
N GLU A 307 64.86 -10.56 31.33
CA GLU A 307 63.65 -9.71 31.47
C GLU A 307 63.22 -8.99 30.17
N LYS A 308 63.88 -9.28 29.04
CA LYS A 308 63.68 -8.54 27.78
C LYS A 308 62.28 -8.71 27.17
N LEU A 309 61.62 -9.85 27.38
CA LEU A 309 60.27 -10.09 26.85
C LEU A 309 59.17 -9.43 27.70
N SER A 310 59.39 -9.32 29.02
CA SER A 310 58.50 -8.58 29.91
C SER A 310 58.53 -7.09 29.57
N TYR A 311 59.73 -6.53 29.37
CA TYR A 311 59.91 -5.13 29.02
C TYR A 311 59.34 -4.76 27.63
N ILE A 312 59.45 -5.65 26.63
CA ILE A 312 58.84 -5.41 25.31
C ILE A 312 57.31 -5.45 25.40
N LYS A 313 56.74 -6.40 26.17
CA LYS A 313 55.31 -6.45 26.42
C LYS A 313 54.81 -5.19 27.14
N GLU A 314 55.54 -4.76 28.16
CA GLU A 314 55.28 -3.53 28.92
C GLU A 314 55.41 -2.27 28.04
N MET A 315 56.41 -2.21 27.15
CA MET A 315 56.53 -1.13 26.16
C MET A 315 55.39 -1.12 25.13
N ILE A 316 54.90 -2.28 24.70
CA ILE A 316 53.78 -2.38 23.75
C ILE A 316 52.48 -1.97 24.44
N GLU A 317 52.23 -2.43 25.67
CA GLU A 317 51.08 -2.00 26.47
C GLU A 317 51.15 -0.50 26.78
N ARG A 318 52.34 0.04 27.09
CA ARG A 318 52.58 1.47 27.26
C ARG A 318 52.29 2.27 26.00
N LYS A 319 52.80 1.84 24.84
CA LYS A 319 52.55 2.52 23.57
C LYS A 319 51.08 2.45 23.16
N LYS A 320 50.38 1.37 23.49
CA LYS A 320 48.95 1.21 23.26
C LYS A 320 48.12 2.16 24.14
N LEU A 321 48.44 2.24 25.44
CA LEU A 321 47.78 3.16 26.37
C LEU A 321 48.06 4.62 26.02
N GLU A 322 49.31 4.98 25.70
CA GLU A 322 49.68 6.33 25.23
C GLU A 322 48.93 6.70 23.93
N MET A 323 48.74 5.75 23.00
CA MET A 323 47.93 5.98 21.80
C MET A 323 46.44 6.15 22.11
N GLU A 324 45.88 5.38 23.04
CA GLU A 324 44.49 5.51 23.48
C GLU A 324 44.27 6.86 24.20
N GLU A 325 45.21 7.29 25.04
CA GLU A 325 45.18 8.59 25.71
C GLU A 325 45.33 9.76 24.73
N GLN A 326 46.27 9.70 23.79
CA GLN A 326 46.40 10.72 22.75
C GLN A 326 45.15 10.81 21.88
N LYS A 327 44.47 9.69 21.62
CA LYS A 327 43.17 9.68 20.93
C LYS A 327 42.10 10.38 21.76
N LEU A 328 42.04 10.16 23.08
CA LEU A 328 41.10 10.84 23.98
C LEU A 328 41.37 12.35 24.06
N VAL A 329 42.63 12.77 24.19
CA VAL A 329 43.01 14.20 24.23
C VAL A 329 42.72 14.87 22.89
N ARG A 330 43.05 14.23 21.76
CA ARG A 330 42.71 14.73 20.42
C ARG A 330 41.19 14.82 20.23
N ALA A 331 40.44 13.82 20.68
CA ALA A 331 38.97 13.84 20.64
C ALA A 331 38.41 14.99 21.48
N ALA A 332 38.87 15.16 22.72
CA ALA A 332 38.44 16.25 23.60
C ALA A 332 38.75 17.64 23.02
N SER A 333 39.95 17.82 22.44
CA SER A 333 40.33 19.07 21.75
C SER A 333 39.44 19.36 20.53
N LYS A 334 39.15 18.34 19.71
CA LYS A 334 38.23 18.44 18.58
C LYS A 334 36.80 18.77 19.02
N THR A 335 36.27 18.11 20.05
CA THR A 335 34.95 18.40 20.63
C THR A 335 34.88 19.83 21.17
N ARG A 336 35.94 20.33 21.80
CA ARG A 336 36.02 21.73 22.26
C ARG A 336 36.01 22.72 21.11
N ARG A 337 36.83 22.50 20.08
CA ARG A 337 36.90 23.38 18.90
C ARG A 337 35.56 23.40 18.17
N LEU A 338 34.95 22.23 17.99
CA LEU A 338 33.65 22.08 17.34
C LEU A 338 32.52 22.75 18.14
N GLY A 339 32.49 22.57 19.47
CA GLY A 339 31.52 23.25 20.33
C GLY A 339 31.61 24.76 20.29
N ARG A 340 32.83 25.32 20.33
CA ARG A 340 33.03 26.78 20.17
C ARG A 340 32.63 27.29 18.79
N TYR A 341 32.89 26.52 17.74
CA TYR A 341 32.46 26.86 16.39
C TYR A 341 30.94 26.91 16.29
N VAL A 342 30.25 25.89 16.81
CA VAL A 342 28.79 25.80 16.85
C VAL A 342 28.18 26.96 17.67
N ASP A 343 28.71 27.24 18.86
CA ASP A 343 28.23 28.37 19.66
C ASP A 343 28.47 29.73 18.99
N LYS A 344 29.60 29.90 18.29
CA LYS A 344 29.89 31.11 17.52
C LYS A 344 28.93 31.25 16.34
N LEU A 345 28.66 30.14 15.64
CA LEU A 345 27.73 30.10 14.51
C LEU A 345 26.32 30.53 14.95
N PHE A 346 25.82 30.01 16.07
CA PHE A 346 24.49 30.35 16.58
C PHE A 346 24.36 31.79 17.09
N ARG A 347 25.47 32.38 17.57
CA ARG A 347 25.50 33.80 17.95
C ARG A 347 25.48 34.72 16.73
N GLN A 348 26.09 34.28 15.63
CA GLN A 348 26.17 35.06 14.39
C GLN A 348 24.91 34.91 13.54
N ASP A 349 24.35 33.71 13.50
CA ASP A 349 23.14 33.38 12.78
C ASP A 349 22.23 32.49 13.67
N PRO A 350 21.17 33.07 14.27
CA PRO A 350 20.23 32.29 15.08
C PRO A 350 19.42 31.28 14.25
N GLU A 351 19.32 31.44 12.92
CA GLU A 351 18.64 30.48 12.04
C GLU A 351 19.53 29.26 11.74
N ALA A 352 20.84 29.35 11.98
CA ALA A 352 21.76 28.23 11.79
C ALA A 352 21.48 27.06 12.74
N GLU A 353 20.91 27.31 13.93
CA GLU A 353 20.46 26.25 14.83
C GLU A 353 19.34 25.44 14.20
N ASP A 354 18.37 26.13 13.60
CA ASP A 354 17.25 25.50 12.91
C ASP A 354 17.69 24.79 11.62
N ALA A 355 18.68 25.35 10.91
CA ALA A 355 19.26 24.73 9.72
C ALA A 355 20.07 23.46 10.06
N LEU A 356 20.94 23.51 11.08
CA LEU A 356 21.77 22.37 11.49
C LEU A 356 20.96 21.23 12.12
N THR A 357 19.90 21.55 12.85
CA THR A 357 18.97 20.55 13.40
C THR A 357 17.94 20.09 12.36
N ALA A 358 17.95 20.69 11.16
CA ALA A 358 16.91 20.56 10.15
C ALA A 358 15.50 20.79 10.72
N SER A 359 15.37 21.56 11.81
CA SER A 359 14.09 21.86 12.45
C SER A 359 13.22 22.76 11.55
N SER A 360 13.86 23.64 10.76
CA SER A 360 13.19 24.49 9.77
C SER A 360 12.63 23.70 8.59
N SER A 361 13.26 22.58 8.26
CA SER A 361 12.85 21.68 7.17
C SER A 361 11.91 20.57 7.64
N ALA A 362 11.88 20.28 8.95
CA ALA A 362 10.97 19.31 9.53
C ALA A 362 9.60 19.97 9.78
N PRO A 363 8.52 19.52 9.11
CA PRO A 363 7.21 20.14 9.30
C PRO A 363 6.76 20.01 10.76
N ARG A 364 6.46 21.14 11.40
CA ARG A 364 5.92 21.14 12.77
C ARG A 364 4.62 20.35 12.76
N ALA A 365 4.48 19.35 13.64
CA ALA A 365 3.34 18.42 13.65
C ALA A 365 1.97 19.15 13.63
N LYS A 366 1.84 20.27 14.35
CA LYS A 366 0.62 21.09 14.36
C LYS A 366 0.34 21.75 12.99
N SER A 367 1.36 22.29 12.33
CA SER A 367 1.21 22.89 11.00
C SER A 367 0.87 21.85 9.93
N LEU A 368 1.45 20.65 10.05
CA LEU A 368 1.15 19.54 9.15
C LEU A 368 -0.31 19.13 9.28
N ILE A 369 -0.79 18.89 10.50
CA ILE A 369 -2.20 18.55 10.77
C ILE A 369 -3.15 19.59 10.17
N ILE A 370 -2.92 20.88 10.43
CA ILE A 370 -3.78 21.95 9.95
C ILE A 370 -3.75 22.01 8.41
N SER A 371 -2.57 21.95 7.79
CA SER A 371 -2.45 21.99 6.33
C SER A 371 -3.11 20.80 5.65
N THR A 372 -2.98 19.60 6.24
CA THR A 372 -3.57 18.37 5.74
C THR A 372 -5.10 18.41 5.86
N VAL A 373 -5.64 18.86 6.99
CA VAL A 373 -7.09 18.99 7.20
C VAL A 373 -7.68 20.03 6.24
N LEU A 374 -7.06 21.21 6.10
CA LEU A 374 -7.52 22.24 5.17
C LEU A 374 -7.52 21.76 3.73
N ASN A 375 -6.44 21.10 3.28
CA ASN A 375 -6.33 20.57 1.93
C ASN A 375 -7.35 19.45 1.68
N SER A 376 -7.56 18.57 2.67
CA SER A 376 -8.58 17.51 2.60
C SER A 376 -9.98 18.09 2.49
N ILE A 377 -10.35 19.07 3.33
CA ILE A 377 -11.63 19.77 3.26
C ILE A 377 -11.82 20.40 1.88
N PHE A 378 -10.80 21.14 1.38
CA PHE A 378 -10.87 21.75 0.06
C PHE A 378 -11.11 20.72 -1.05
N ARG A 379 -10.36 19.61 -1.04
CA ARG A 379 -10.54 18.52 -2.02
C ARG A 379 -11.93 17.88 -1.94
N ILE A 380 -12.42 17.60 -0.73
CA ILE A 380 -13.76 17.04 -0.52
C ILE A 380 -14.82 18.02 -1.03
N SER A 381 -14.72 19.31 -0.69
CA SER A 381 -15.64 20.34 -1.18
C SER A 381 -15.65 20.43 -2.71
N VAL A 382 -14.47 20.41 -3.34
CA VAL A 382 -14.34 20.42 -4.80
C VAL A 382 -14.97 19.16 -5.41
N LEU A 383 -14.69 17.98 -4.86
CA LEU A 383 -15.26 16.71 -5.32
C LEU A 383 -16.79 16.73 -5.20
N VAL A 384 -17.30 17.21 -4.08
CA VAL A 384 -18.74 17.35 -3.84
C VAL A 384 -19.38 18.30 -4.86
N ILE A 385 -18.76 19.45 -5.14
CA ILE A 385 -19.25 20.39 -6.15
C ILE A 385 -19.25 19.75 -7.55
N PHE A 386 -18.17 19.06 -7.94
CA PHE A 386 -18.11 18.38 -9.23
C PHE A 386 -19.13 17.25 -9.35
N SER A 387 -19.29 16.43 -8.31
CA SER A 387 -20.29 15.37 -8.26
C SER A 387 -21.70 15.94 -8.40
N PHE A 388 -21.99 17.03 -7.70
CA PHE A 388 -23.26 17.73 -7.80
C PHE A 388 -23.55 18.23 -9.23
N ILE A 389 -22.54 18.84 -9.87
CA ILE A 389 -22.60 19.31 -11.27
C ILE A 389 -22.92 18.17 -12.22
N ILE A 390 -22.27 17.02 -12.06
CA ILE A 390 -22.44 15.83 -12.92
C ILE A 390 -23.85 15.25 -12.79
N ILE A 391 -24.40 15.23 -11.57
CA ILE A 391 -25.67 14.56 -11.27
C ILE A 391 -26.88 15.43 -11.58
N HIS A 392 -26.72 16.76 -11.60
CA HIS A 392 -27.78 17.71 -11.95
C HIS A 392 -27.49 18.41 -13.29
N PRO A 393 -27.44 17.68 -14.41
CA PRO A 393 -27.21 18.29 -15.72
C PRO A 393 -28.30 19.32 -16.04
N GLN A 394 -29.51 19.15 -15.48
CA GLN A 394 -30.65 20.05 -15.65
C GLN A 394 -30.35 21.50 -15.26
N ILE A 395 -29.51 21.73 -14.24
CA ILE A 395 -29.09 23.08 -13.83
C ILE A 395 -28.31 23.76 -14.95
N PHE A 396 -27.49 22.99 -15.68
CA PHE A 396 -26.77 23.49 -16.86
C PHE A 396 -27.67 23.64 -18.07
N LEU A 397 -28.65 22.74 -18.24
CA LEU A 397 -29.61 22.82 -19.33
C LEU A 397 -30.46 24.10 -19.26
N GLN A 398 -30.78 24.62 -18.06
CA GLN A 398 -31.51 25.88 -17.89
C GLN A 398 -30.81 27.12 -18.50
N PHE A 399 -29.50 27.06 -18.73
CA PHE A 399 -28.77 28.16 -19.39
C PHE A 399 -28.82 28.09 -20.93
N LEU A 400 -29.38 27.02 -21.49
CA LEU A 400 -29.55 26.86 -22.93
C LEU A 400 -30.89 27.49 -23.40
N PRO A 401 -31.00 27.89 -24.67
CA PRO A 401 -32.23 28.50 -25.18
C PRO A 401 -33.46 27.59 -24.98
N PRO A 402 -34.64 28.16 -24.71
CA PRO A 402 -35.88 27.39 -24.43
C PRO A 402 -36.20 26.34 -25.51
N ALA A 403 -35.89 26.64 -26.77
CA ALA A 403 -36.09 25.74 -27.90
C ALA A 403 -35.28 24.43 -27.82
N MET A 404 -34.16 24.43 -27.09
CA MET A 404 -33.35 23.23 -26.82
C MET A 404 -33.85 22.50 -25.56
N THR A 405 -34.25 23.23 -24.52
CA THR A 405 -34.63 22.68 -23.20
C THR A 405 -36.00 22.03 -23.18
N GLU A 406 -36.94 22.48 -24.01
CA GLU A 406 -38.29 21.90 -24.12
C GLU A 406 -38.33 20.67 -25.04
N SER A 407 -37.23 20.35 -25.71
CA SER A 407 -37.12 19.13 -26.51
C SER A 407 -37.02 17.91 -25.58
N ILE A 408 -37.96 16.98 -25.71
CA ILE A 408 -38.03 15.70 -24.97
C ILE A 408 -36.69 14.93 -25.07
N ALA A 409 -35.91 15.12 -26.13
CA ALA A 409 -34.62 14.48 -26.32
C ALA A 409 -33.55 14.95 -25.33
N MET A 410 -33.67 16.15 -24.72
CA MET A 410 -32.61 16.69 -23.85
C MET A 410 -32.50 15.98 -22.50
N TYR A 411 -33.55 15.27 -22.09
CA TYR A 411 -33.56 14.41 -20.91
C TYR A 411 -33.18 12.96 -21.22
N SER A 412 -32.82 12.66 -22.47
CA SER A 412 -32.40 11.32 -22.83
C SER A 412 -31.02 11.02 -22.23
N PRO A 413 -30.78 9.80 -21.71
CA PRO A 413 -29.49 9.40 -21.15
C PRO A 413 -28.31 9.66 -22.11
N GLU A 414 -28.55 9.54 -23.42
CA GLU A 414 -27.56 9.74 -24.47
C GLU A 414 -27.07 11.19 -24.53
N ILE A 415 -27.99 12.17 -24.43
CA ILE A 415 -27.62 13.59 -24.42
C ILE A 415 -26.89 13.94 -23.13
N ILE A 416 -27.30 13.36 -22.00
CA ILE A 416 -26.62 13.52 -20.71
C ILE A 416 -25.17 12.99 -20.79
N ILE A 417 -24.96 11.80 -21.36
CA ILE A 417 -23.63 11.22 -21.58
C ILE A 417 -22.80 12.12 -22.52
N LEU A 418 -23.39 12.58 -23.63
CA LEU A 418 -22.72 13.42 -24.61
C LEU A 418 -22.27 14.76 -24.00
N LEU A 419 -23.04 15.29 -23.05
CA LEU A 419 -22.72 16.51 -22.28
C LEU A 419 -21.67 16.26 -21.17
N LEU A 420 -21.58 15.03 -20.67
CA LEU A 420 -20.56 14.59 -19.70
C LEU A 420 -19.20 14.26 -20.32
N ILE A 421 -19.15 13.89 -21.62
CA ILE A 421 -17.90 13.56 -22.32
C ILE A 421 -16.80 14.64 -22.16
N PRO A 422 -17.07 15.95 -22.35
CA PRO A 422 -16.07 17.00 -22.13
C PRO A 422 -15.52 17.04 -20.70
N ILE A 423 -16.35 16.75 -19.69
CA ILE A 423 -15.98 16.70 -18.28
C ILE A 423 -15.13 15.44 -18.01
N ILE A 424 -15.50 14.30 -18.59
CA ILE A 424 -14.72 13.06 -18.47
C ILE A 424 -13.36 13.22 -19.14
N LEU A 425 -13.28 13.87 -20.31
CA LEU A 425 -12.05 14.16 -21.03
C LEU A 425 -11.15 15.21 -20.34
N LEU A 426 -11.69 16.01 -19.41
CA LEU A 426 -10.89 16.91 -18.59
C LEU A 426 -9.93 16.15 -17.66
N PHE A 427 -10.33 14.99 -17.12
CA PHE A 427 -9.48 14.17 -16.25
C PHE A 427 -8.15 13.74 -16.89
N PRO A 428 -8.12 13.11 -18.09
CA PRO A 428 -6.86 12.75 -18.74
C PRO A 428 -6.06 13.98 -19.17
N ILE A 429 -6.71 15.10 -19.53
CA ILE A 429 -6.02 16.36 -19.85
C ILE A 429 -5.32 16.92 -18.61
N ILE A 430 -6.02 16.99 -17.47
CA ILE A 430 -5.45 17.43 -16.19
C ILE A 430 -4.32 16.50 -15.77
N ALA A 431 -4.50 15.19 -15.85
CA ALA A 431 -3.47 14.21 -15.50
C ALA A 431 -2.20 14.40 -16.36
N LYS A 432 -2.36 14.59 -17.68
CA LYS A 432 -1.24 14.86 -18.59
C LYS A 432 -0.55 16.19 -18.29
N THR A 433 -1.33 17.21 -17.91
CA THR A 433 -0.81 18.52 -17.53
C THR A 433 0.00 18.44 -16.23
N ILE A 434 -0.51 17.74 -15.21
CA ILE A 434 0.21 17.48 -13.96
C ILE A 434 1.50 16.70 -14.24
N GLY A 435 1.43 15.65 -15.07
CA GLY A 435 2.60 14.88 -15.49
C GLY A 435 3.67 15.76 -16.15
N TYR A 436 3.27 16.63 -17.08
CA TYR A 436 4.15 17.58 -17.74
C TYR A 436 4.80 18.58 -16.77
N VAL A 437 4.01 19.16 -15.86
CA VAL A 437 4.53 20.10 -14.84
C VAL A 437 5.53 19.41 -13.92
N ARG A 438 5.23 18.19 -13.46
CA ARG A 438 6.13 17.40 -12.61
C ARG A 438 7.43 17.03 -13.32
N GLN A 439 7.36 16.64 -14.59
CA GLN A 439 8.54 16.34 -15.39
C GLN A 439 9.41 17.59 -15.55
N ARG A 440 8.80 18.75 -15.79
CA ARG A 440 9.51 20.03 -15.88
C ARG A 440 10.14 20.44 -14.54
N SER A 441 9.45 20.26 -13.41
CA SER A 441 10.00 20.60 -12.09
C SER A 441 11.20 19.71 -11.73
N LEU A 442 11.13 18.41 -12.03
CA LEU A 442 12.24 17.47 -11.86
C LEU A 442 13.46 17.89 -12.69
N ILE A 443 13.26 18.26 -13.96
CA ILE A 443 14.36 18.74 -14.84
C ILE A 443 15.01 20.01 -14.26
N ILE A 444 14.22 20.91 -13.68
CA ILE A 444 14.75 22.13 -13.05
C ILE A 444 15.57 21.79 -11.79
N GLN A 445 15.10 20.86 -10.95
CA GLN A 445 15.85 20.40 -9.77
C GLN A 445 17.17 19.73 -10.14
N ILE A 446 17.18 18.84 -11.13
CA ILE A 446 18.42 18.18 -11.59
C ILE A 446 19.44 19.22 -12.09
N LYS A 447 18.98 20.23 -12.85
CA LYS A 447 19.86 21.35 -13.27
C LYS A 447 20.37 22.21 -12.12
N GLN A 448 19.62 22.32 -11.02
CA GLN A 448 20.08 23.02 -9.82
C GLN A 448 21.10 22.17 -9.05
N GLU A 449 20.89 20.86 -8.95
CA GLU A 449 21.85 19.93 -8.34
C GLU A 449 23.16 19.84 -9.12
N GLU A 450 23.11 19.78 -10.46
CA GLU A 450 24.31 19.85 -11.32
C GLU A 450 25.09 21.15 -11.10
N LYS A 451 24.39 22.30 -11.03
CA LYS A 451 25.03 23.59 -10.72
C LYS A 451 25.65 23.63 -9.33
N VAL A 452 24.99 23.04 -8.33
CA VAL A 452 25.54 22.96 -6.96
C VAL A 452 26.76 22.04 -6.92
N GLN A 453 26.76 20.94 -7.67
CA GLN A 453 27.93 20.06 -7.80
C GLN A 453 29.09 20.74 -8.53
N GLU A 454 28.84 21.50 -9.60
CA GLU A 454 29.87 22.31 -10.25
C GLU A 454 30.47 23.34 -9.27
N ILE A 455 29.61 24.01 -8.49
CA ILE A 455 30.07 24.96 -7.46
C ILE A 455 30.88 24.24 -6.38
N MET A 456 30.45 23.07 -5.89
CA MET A 456 31.19 22.30 -4.89
C MET A 456 32.53 21.77 -5.41
N ALA A 457 32.59 21.34 -6.68
CA ALA A 457 33.83 20.93 -7.32
C ALA A 457 34.79 22.13 -7.46
N SER A 458 34.26 23.27 -7.92
CA SER A 458 34.99 24.55 -7.96
C SER A 458 35.53 24.93 -6.58
N VAL A 459 34.70 24.90 -5.53
CA VAL A 459 35.12 25.25 -4.15
C VAL A 459 36.13 24.23 -3.60
N GLY A 460 35.98 22.94 -3.92
CA GLY A 460 36.96 21.91 -3.56
C GLY A 460 38.34 22.15 -4.19
N ASP A 461 38.39 22.70 -5.40
CA ASP A 461 39.64 23.11 -6.05
C ASP A 461 40.26 24.35 -5.41
N TYR A 462 39.46 25.27 -4.85
CA TYR A 462 39.97 26.41 -4.07
C TYR A 462 40.55 25.98 -2.72
N VAL A 463 39.90 25.06 -1.99
CA VAL A 463 40.39 24.57 -0.69
C VAL A 463 41.70 23.78 -0.82
N LYS A 464 41.85 22.98 -1.88
CA LYS A 464 43.12 22.30 -2.18
C LYS A 464 44.26 23.25 -2.53
N LYS A 465 43.93 24.42 -3.09
CA LYS A 465 44.92 25.44 -3.43
C LYS A 465 45.43 26.16 -2.18
N GLU A 466 44.54 26.44 -1.22
CA GLU A 466 44.93 26.99 0.09
C GLU A 466 45.76 25.98 0.91
N GLU A 467 45.40 24.69 0.94
CA GLU A 467 46.22 23.67 1.62
C GLU A 467 47.62 23.51 0.99
N ALA A 468 47.74 23.63 -0.34
CA ALA A 468 49.02 23.57 -1.03
C ALA A 468 49.86 24.85 -0.84
N GLU A 469 49.23 26.03 -0.72
CA GLU A 469 49.94 27.28 -0.43
C GLU A 469 50.42 27.32 1.04
N ASP A 470 49.62 26.85 2.00
CA ASP A 470 50.02 26.74 3.41
C ASP A 470 51.19 25.74 3.62
N GLU A 471 51.22 24.60 2.91
CA GLU A 471 52.36 23.66 2.96
C GLU A 471 53.66 24.27 2.39
N THR A 472 53.57 25.12 1.36
CA THR A 472 54.77 25.77 0.78
C THR A 472 55.31 26.93 1.61
N VAL A 473 54.47 27.58 2.42
CA VAL A 473 54.90 28.69 3.29
C VAL A 473 55.59 28.16 4.55
N GLU A 474 55.16 27.02 5.11
CA GLU A 474 55.87 26.38 6.24
C GLU A 474 57.24 25.82 5.82
N GLU A 475 57.40 25.30 4.60
CA GLU A 475 58.65 24.70 4.13
C GLU A 475 59.74 25.73 3.74
N GLN A 476 59.37 27.00 3.45
CA GLN A 476 60.34 28.06 3.13
C GLN A 476 60.84 28.85 4.35
N THR A 477 60.13 28.82 5.48
CA THR A 477 60.58 29.52 6.71
C THR A 477 61.72 28.81 7.46
N ASP A 478 61.99 27.54 7.18
CA ASP A 478 62.97 26.74 7.94
C ASP A 478 64.36 26.62 7.26
N VAL A 479 64.60 27.24 6.08
CA VAL A 479 65.85 27.02 5.31
C VAL A 479 66.79 28.24 5.26
N GLU A 480 66.38 29.45 5.67
CA GLU A 480 67.19 30.67 5.44
C GLU A 480 67.85 31.30 6.69
N VAL A 481 68.03 30.56 7.79
CA VAL A 481 68.74 31.06 8.99
C VAL A 481 69.79 30.08 9.49
N GLU A 482 70.74 29.66 8.66
CA GLU A 482 71.96 29.01 9.18
C GLU A 482 73.17 29.06 8.22
N GLU A 483 73.58 30.24 7.74
CA GLU A 483 74.95 30.39 7.20
C GLU A 483 75.39 31.86 7.09
N THR A 484 75.86 32.46 8.19
CA THR A 484 76.93 33.50 8.20
C THR A 484 77.35 33.83 9.64
N ILE A 485 78.24 33.05 10.25
CA ILE A 485 79.21 33.54 11.25
C ILE A 485 80.49 32.69 11.12
N THR A 486 81.49 33.23 10.40
CA THR A 486 82.92 33.06 10.69
C THR A 486 83.65 34.36 10.39
#